data_AF-A0A1I2RM91-F1
#
_entry.id   AF-A0A1I2RM91-F1
#
_cell.length_a   1.000
_cell.length_b   1.000
_cell.length_c   1.000
_cell.angle_alpha   90.00
_cell.angle_beta   90.00
_cell.angle_gamma   90.00
#
_symmetry.space_group_name_H-M   'P 1'
#
loop_
_entity.id
_entity.type
_entity.pdbx_description
1 polymer ?
#
loop_
_entity_poly.entity_id
_entity_poly.type
_entity_poly.pdbx_seq_one_letter_code
_entity_poly.pdbx_strand_id
1 'polypeptide(L)'
;MDTNEVHTLINALKSIVDENNGIITIPDYGTYGILNLKGTNYNFYFDLNRQGHRSPKCTFQLRETKHKSDVLLRVDLFGRPHINPIGNYKYSGQEIPCPHIHLADYKDFGISVAIPLSDPLASIKLGKSGTDDLVDCLKKVLHRINAANYKYFRYNENKNLEI
;
A
#
# COMPACT_ATOMS: atom_id res chain seq x y z
N MET A 1 16.23 4.42 7.58
CA MET A 1 15.38 5.32 8.36
C MET A 1 15.17 4.71 9.74
N ASP A 2 15.10 5.53 10.79
CA ASP A 2 14.72 5.04 12.12
C ASP A 2 13.19 4.95 12.27
N THR A 3 12.71 4.28 13.32
CA THR A 3 11.27 4.07 13.54
C THR A 3 10.46 5.37 13.64
N ASN A 4 11.02 6.42 14.25
CA ASN A 4 10.32 7.71 14.43
C ASN A 4 10.20 8.46 13.10
N GLU A 5 11.25 8.40 12.28
CA GLU A 5 11.25 8.93 10.92
C GLU A 5 10.20 8.20 10.05
N VAL A 6 10.17 6.86 10.10
CA VAL A 6 9.15 6.07 9.38
C VAL A 6 7.73 6.47 9.80
N HIS A 7 7.47 6.58 11.10
CA HIS A 7 6.16 7.03 11.61
C HIS A 7 5.80 8.43 11.11
N THR A 8 6.77 9.35 11.12
CA THR A 8 6.57 10.72 10.64
C THR A 8 6.19 10.73 9.15
N LEU A 9 6.88 9.95 8.33
CA LEU A 9 6.63 9.86 6.88
C LEU A 9 5.29 9.18 6.54
N ILE A 10 4.97 8.07 7.21
CA ILE A 10 3.69 7.37 7.02
C ILE A 10 2.52 8.27 7.41
N ASN A 11 2.60 8.95 8.56
CA ASN A 11 1.50 9.74 9.10
C ASN A 11 1.43 11.17 8.55
N ALA A 12 2.46 11.64 7.83
CA ALA A 12 2.45 12.95 7.21
C ALA A 12 1.20 13.16 6.34
N LEU A 13 0.49 14.28 6.55
CA LEU A 13 -0.59 14.66 5.66
C LEU A 13 -0.04 14.88 4.25
N LYS A 14 -0.65 14.22 3.28
CA LYS A 14 -0.23 14.25 1.89
C LYS A 14 -1.43 14.34 0.96
N SER A 15 -1.23 14.87 -0.24
CA SER A 15 -2.26 15.00 -1.27
C SER A 15 -1.80 14.33 -2.55
N ILE A 16 -2.71 13.67 -3.24
CA ILE A 16 -2.48 13.11 -4.57
C ILE A 16 -2.29 14.30 -5.53
N VAL A 17 -1.13 14.35 -6.16
CA VAL A 17 -0.75 15.36 -7.15
C VAL A 17 -0.56 14.65 -8.49
N ASP A 18 -1.67 14.41 -9.18
CA ASP A 18 -1.63 13.85 -10.53
C ASP A 18 -1.71 14.97 -11.57
N GLU A 19 -0.89 14.86 -12.61
CA GLU A 19 -0.84 15.79 -13.73
C GLU A 19 -2.08 15.64 -14.64
N ASN A 20 -2.78 14.50 -14.57
CA ASN A 20 -3.89 14.15 -15.46
C ASN A 20 -5.26 14.65 -14.98
N ASN A 21 -5.36 15.91 -14.57
CA ASN A 21 -6.61 16.53 -14.05
C ASN A 21 -7.28 15.75 -12.90
N GLY A 22 -6.49 15.06 -12.08
CA GLY A 22 -6.99 14.27 -10.94
C GLY A 22 -7.69 12.95 -11.31
N ILE A 23 -7.45 12.42 -12.51
CA ILE A 23 -7.90 11.08 -12.93
C ILE A 23 -6.81 10.05 -12.65
N ILE A 24 -7.04 9.19 -11.66
CA ILE A 24 -6.18 8.04 -11.34
C ILE A 24 -6.54 6.86 -12.25
N THR A 25 -5.55 6.33 -12.96
CA THR A 25 -5.73 5.07 -13.71
C THR A 25 -5.30 3.90 -12.83
N ILE A 26 -6.22 2.99 -12.53
CA ILE A 26 -5.86 1.72 -11.90
C ILE A 26 -5.18 0.86 -12.97
N PRO A 27 -3.97 0.34 -12.73
CA PRO A 27 -3.28 -0.47 -13.73
C PRO A 27 -4.10 -1.71 -14.12
N ASP A 28 -3.94 -2.13 -15.37
CA ASP A 28 -4.38 -3.45 -15.83
C ASP A 28 -3.52 -4.56 -15.24
N TYR A 29 -4.02 -5.79 -15.29
CA TYR A 29 -3.20 -6.96 -14.98
C TYR A 29 -1.91 -6.97 -15.82
N GLY A 30 -0.78 -7.29 -15.18
CA GLY A 30 0.53 -7.29 -15.84
C GLY A 30 1.19 -5.91 -15.96
N THR A 31 0.50 -4.83 -15.54
CA THR A 31 1.01 -3.46 -15.66
C THR A 31 1.27 -2.81 -14.30
N TYR A 32 1.83 -1.60 -14.34
CA TYR A 32 2.24 -0.84 -13.16
C TYR A 32 1.98 0.65 -13.37
N GLY A 33 1.63 1.35 -12.30
CA GLY A 33 1.45 2.79 -12.27
C GLY A 33 2.06 3.40 -11.01
N ILE A 34 2.29 4.71 -11.04
CA ILE A 34 2.78 5.49 -9.90
C ILE A 34 1.87 6.69 -9.71
N LEU A 35 1.42 6.89 -8.48
CA LEU A 35 0.82 8.15 -8.05
C LEU A 35 1.86 8.97 -7.31
N ASN A 36 1.98 10.24 -7.67
CA ASN A 36 2.77 11.18 -6.90
C ASN A 36 1.91 11.74 -5.76
N LEU A 37 2.43 11.69 -4.54
CA LEU A 37 1.81 12.34 -3.39
C LEU A 37 2.73 13.44 -2.87
N LYS A 38 2.14 14.58 -2.46
CA LYS A 38 2.87 15.73 -1.95
C LYS A 38 2.37 16.07 -0.55
N GLY A 39 3.28 16.07 0.42
CA GLY A 39 3.08 16.68 1.73
C GLY A 39 3.73 18.06 1.82
N THR A 40 3.72 18.66 3.01
CA THR A 40 4.35 19.97 3.24
C THR A 40 5.86 19.94 3.03
N ASN A 41 6.53 18.92 3.57
CA ASN A 41 8.00 18.82 3.60
C ASN A 41 8.55 17.63 2.79
N TYR A 42 7.66 16.76 2.32
CA TYR A 42 8.02 15.46 1.75
C TYR A 42 7.22 15.23 0.48
N ASN A 43 7.81 14.54 -0.48
CA ASN A 43 7.11 13.99 -1.63
C ASN A 43 7.21 12.47 -1.56
N PHE A 44 6.21 11.79 -2.12
CA PHE A 44 6.11 10.34 -2.06
C PHE A 44 5.75 9.78 -3.42
N TYR A 45 6.24 8.58 -3.67
CA TYR A 45 5.71 7.70 -4.70
C TYR A 45 4.75 6.71 -4.05
N PHE A 46 3.60 6.54 -4.67
CA PHE A 46 2.64 5.50 -4.32
C PHE A 46 2.45 4.57 -5.52
N ASP A 47 3.09 3.42 -5.42
CA ASP A 47 3.12 2.40 -6.45
C ASP A 47 1.77 1.67 -6.50
N LEU A 48 1.19 1.57 -7.70
CA LEU A 48 0.09 0.69 -8.02
C LEU A 48 0.64 -0.43 -8.89
N ASN A 49 0.89 -1.61 -8.32
CA ASN A 49 1.58 -2.68 -9.03
C ASN A 49 0.68 -3.89 -9.25
N ARG A 50 0.45 -4.26 -10.51
CA ARG A 50 -0.20 -5.50 -10.90
C ARG A 50 0.67 -6.37 -11.82
N GLN A 51 1.95 -6.04 -11.93
CA GLN A 51 2.92 -6.78 -12.73
C GLN A 51 3.59 -7.88 -11.91
N GLY A 52 3.98 -8.98 -12.58
CA GLY A 52 4.80 -10.04 -12.00
C GLY A 52 4.45 -11.43 -12.53
N HIS A 53 5.37 -12.38 -12.34
CA HIS A 53 5.24 -13.74 -12.86
C HIS A 53 4.15 -14.60 -12.19
N ARG A 54 3.73 -14.19 -10.97
CA ARG A 54 2.71 -14.78 -10.08
C ARG A 54 1.26 -14.31 -10.34
N SER A 55 0.38 -15.05 -10.99
CA SER A 55 -1.06 -14.66 -11.14
C SER A 55 -1.87 -14.98 -9.86
N PRO A 56 -2.85 -14.14 -9.49
CA PRO A 56 -2.90 -12.67 -9.61
C PRO A 56 -1.97 -11.97 -8.60
N LYS A 57 -1.44 -10.79 -8.97
CA LYS A 57 -0.70 -9.91 -8.05
C LYS A 57 -1.31 -8.52 -8.06
N CYS A 58 -1.54 -7.95 -6.88
CA CYS A 58 -1.87 -6.55 -6.71
C CYS A 58 -1.24 -6.03 -5.42
N THR A 59 -0.32 -5.10 -5.56
CA THR A 59 0.46 -4.52 -4.47
C THR A 59 0.36 -2.99 -4.54
N PHE A 60 0.03 -2.36 -3.42
CA PHE A 60 0.10 -0.92 -3.24
C PHE A 60 1.24 -0.58 -2.29
N GLN A 61 2.11 0.37 -2.64
CA GLN A 61 3.33 0.61 -1.87
C GLN A 61 3.66 2.10 -1.77
N LEU A 62 3.93 2.57 -0.55
CA LEU A 62 4.34 3.95 -0.27
C LEU A 62 5.86 4.01 -0.07
N ARG A 63 6.50 4.98 -0.74
CA ARG A 63 7.92 5.31 -0.61
C ARG A 63 8.12 6.82 -0.58
N GLU A 64 9.09 7.30 0.18
CA GLU A 64 9.48 8.72 0.15
C GLU A 64 10.46 8.95 -1.02
N THR A 65 10.37 10.11 -1.68
CA THR A 65 11.11 10.39 -2.92
C THR A 65 12.62 10.57 -2.78
N LYS A 66 13.14 10.98 -1.62
CA LYS A 66 14.58 11.04 -1.33
C LYS A 66 15.12 9.65 -0.95
N HIS A 67 14.30 8.81 -0.31
CA HIS A 67 14.61 7.43 0.07
C HIS A 67 13.90 6.41 -0.81
N LYS A 68 14.09 6.50 -2.14
CA LYS A 68 13.30 5.72 -3.12
C LYS A 68 13.42 4.20 -2.97
N SER A 69 14.50 3.68 -2.38
CA SER A 69 14.66 2.25 -2.11
C SER A 69 13.83 1.79 -0.91
N ASP A 70 13.48 2.71 -0.02
CA ASP A 70 12.97 2.37 1.29
C ASP A 70 11.45 2.41 1.27
N VAL A 71 10.88 1.21 1.31
CA VAL A 71 9.44 1.03 1.44
C VAL A 71 9.02 1.41 2.84
N LEU A 72 8.04 2.31 2.95
CA LEU A 72 7.46 2.72 4.23
C LEU A 72 6.31 1.78 4.63
N LEU A 73 5.48 1.45 3.65
CA LEU A 73 4.28 0.64 3.82
C LEU A 73 3.98 -0.06 2.50
N ARG A 74 3.59 -1.33 2.57
CA ARG A 74 3.18 -2.11 1.40
C ARG A 74 1.95 -2.95 1.73
N VAL A 75 0.93 -2.88 0.91
CA VAL A 75 -0.26 -3.73 1.01
C VAL A 75 -0.26 -4.69 -0.16
N ASP A 76 -0.29 -5.98 0.12
CA ASP A 76 -0.48 -7.03 -0.87
C ASP A 76 -1.94 -7.50 -0.79
N LEU A 77 -2.72 -7.18 -1.82
CA LEU A 77 -4.14 -7.57 -1.96
C LEU A 77 -4.27 -8.96 -2.58
N PHE A 78 -3.40 -9.27 -3.54
CA PHE A 78 -3.28 -10.59 -4.14
C PHE A 78 -1.81 -11.00 -4.20
N GLY A 79 -1.52 -12.22 -3.77
CA GLY A 79 -0.17 -12.73 -3.66
C GLY A 79 -0.09 -13.98 -2.79
N ARG A 80 1.14 -14.38 -2.48
CA ARG A 80 1.42 -15.53 -1.63
C ARG A 80 1.26 -15.16 -0.16
N PRO A 81 0.99 -16.15 0.71
CA PRO A 81 1.24 -15.98 2.13
C PRO A 81 2.70 -15.55 2.38
N HIS A 82 2.92 -14.81 3.47
CA HIS A 82 4.22 -14.29 3.87
C HIS A 82 4.66 -14.90 5.19
N ILE A 83 5.87 -15.42 5.28
CA ILE A 83 6.40 -15.96 6.54
C ILE A 83 7.16 -14.86 7.27
N ASN A 84 6.65 -14.48 8.44
CA ASN A 84 7.28 -13.47 9.29
C ASN A 84 8.58 -13.99 9.93
N PRO A 85 9.62 -13.17 10.05
CA PRO A 85 10.84 -13.55 10.75
C PRO A 85 10.60 -13.84 12.23
N ILE A 86 11.47 -14.66 12.84
CA ILE A 86 11.41 -14.93 14.29
C ILE A 86 11.97 -13.70 15.05
N GLY A 87 11.27 -13.27 16.09
CA GLY A 87 11.50 -12.05 16.85
C GLY A 87 10.49 -11.89 17.99
N ASN A 88 10.41 -10.69 18.57
CA ASN A 88 9.54 -10.39 19.71
C ASN A 88 8.42 -9.41 19.32
N TYR A 89 7.43 -9.89 18.58
CA TYR A 89 6.26 -9.13 18.13
C TYR A 89 5.10 -10.07 17.75
N LYS A 90 3.89 -9.51 17.58
CA LYS A 90 2.70 -10.28 17.18
C LYS A 90 2.92 -10.94 15.81
N TYR A 91 2.52 -12.21 15.68
CA TYR A 91 2.69 -13.01 14.46
C TYR A 91 4.14 -13.36 14.09
N SER A 92 5.09 -13.23 15.03
CA SER A 92 6.46 -13.64 14.79
C SER A 92 6.56 -15.14 14.46
N GLY A 93 7.33 -15.48 13.42
CA GLY A 93 7.52 -16.86 12.95
C GLY A 93 6.28 -17.47 12.28
N GLN A 94 5.20 -16.73 12.12
CA GLN A 94 3.94 -17.24 11.55
C GLN A 94 3.84 -16.94 10.06
N GLU A 95 3.12 -17.82 9.35
CA GLU A 95 2.69 -17.57 7.99
C GLU A 95 1.43 -16.68 7.98
N ILE A 96 1.50 -15.59 7.23
CA ILE A 96 0.48 -14.55 7.14
C ILE A 96 -0.26 -14.71 5.81
N PRO A 97 -1.56 -15.02 5.79
CA PRO A 97 -2.31 -15.15 4.55
C PRO A 97 -2.39 -13.80 3.82
N CYS A 98 -2.59 -13.85 2.50
CA CYS A 98 -2.95 -12.68 1.71
C CYS A 98 -4.49 -12.50 1.79
N PRO A 99 -5.02 -11.27 1.93
CA PRO A 99 -4.32 -9.99 1.89
C PRO A 99 -3.67 -9.58 3.22
N HIS A 100 -2.52 -8.91 3.12
CA HIS A 100 -1.75 -8.44 4.27
C HIS A 100 -1.03 -7.12 4.01
N ILE A 101 -0.59 -6.48 5.08
CA ILE A 101 0.19 -5.22 5.06
C ILE A 101 1.56 -5.43 5.69
N HIS A 102 2.58 -4.89 5.06
CA HIS A 102 3.94 -4.74 5.58
C HIS A 102 4.16 -3.31 6.06
N LEU A 103 4.81 -3.15 7.20
CA LEU A 103 5.11 -1.85 7.80
C LEU A 103 6.60 -1.74 8.08
N ALA A 104 7.22 -0.59 7.76
CA ALA A 104 8.66 -0.40 7.93
C ALA A 104 9.09 -0.04 9.36
N ASP A 105 8.16 0.13 10.28
CA ASP A 105 8.40 0.61 11.64
C ASP A 105 8.85 -0.49 12.62
N TYR A 106 8.91 -1.74 12.16
CA TYR A 106 9.56 -2.84 12.90
C TYR A 106 11.08 -2.66 12.89
N LYS A 107 11.62 -2.08 13.96
CA LYS A 107 13.03 -1.64 14.12
C LYS A 107 14.10 -2.56 13.48
N ASP A 108 14.00 -3.87 13.67
CA ASP A 108 15.02 -4.83 13.23
C ASP A 108 14.63 -5.61 11.95
N PHE A 109 13.41 -5.43 11.47
CA PHE A 109 12.85 -6.24 10.38
C PHE A 109 12.35 -5.40 9.19
N GLY A 110 12.06 -4.12 9.42
CA GLY A 110 11.43 -3.22 8.46
C GLY A 110 10.22 -3.87 7.80
N ILE A 111 10.13 -3.77 6.48
CA ILE A 111 9.02 -4.30 5.68
C ILE A 111 8.97 -5.83 5.62
N SER A 112 9.87 -6.54 6.29
CA SER A 112 9.84 -8.01 6.33
C SER A 112 8.75 -8.55 7.25
N VAL A 113 8.05 -7.69 7.99
CA VAL A 113 6.94 -8.08 8.84
C VAL A 113 5.62 -7.74 8.18
N ALA A 114 4.77 -8.75 8.00
CA ALA A 114 3.40 -8.63 7.54
C ALA A 114 2.39 -8.82 8.68
N ILE A 115 1.26 -8.15 8.54
CA ILE A 115 0.08 -8.29 9.39
C ILE A 115 -1.11 -8.61 8.48
N PRO A 116 -1.99 -9.58 8.82
CA PRO A 116 -3.22 -9.81 8.06
C PRO A 116 -4.06 -8.52 7.96
N LEU A 117 -4.67 -8.21 6.81
CA LEU A 117 -5.54 -7.03 6.71
C LEU A 117 -6.78 -7.12 7.60
N SER A 118 -7.17 -8.33 8.02
CA SER A 118 -8.26 -8.54 8.99
C SER A 118 -7.89 -8.09 10.42
N ASP A 119 -6.61 -7.85 10.70
CA ASP A 119 -6.15 -7.42 12.01
C ASP A 119 -6.45 -5.93 12.26
N PRO A 120 -6.93 -5.54 13.45
CA PRO A 120 -7.12 -4.12 13.80
C PRO A 120 -5.86 -3.26 13.63
N LEU A 121 -4.66 -3.81 13.84
CA LEU A 121 -3.38 -3.10 13.67
C LEU A 121 -3.11 -2.71 12.21
N ALA A 122 -3.65 -3.45 11.23
CA ALA A 122 -3.54 -3.08 9.83
C ALA A 122 -4.21 -1.72 9.56
N SER A 123 -5.26 -1.39 10.34
CA SER A 123 -6.04 -0.16 10.21
C SER A 123 -6.58 0.07 8.78
N ILE A 124 -6.85 -1.03 8.07
CA ILE A 124 -7.50 -1.07 6.77
C ILE A 124 -8.71 -1.97 6.92
N LYS A 125 -9.91 -1.46 6.62
CA LYS A 125 -11.15 -2.23 6.61
C LYS A 125 -11.68 -2.30 5.19
N LEU A 126 -11.51 -3.45 4.55
CA LEU A 126 -12.06 -3.69 3.21
C LEU A 126 -13.59 -3.62 3.26
N GLY A 127 -14.20 -3.16 2.16
CA GLY A 127 -15.65 -3.12 2.01
C GLY A 127 -16.28 -4.51 1.89
N LYS A 128 -17.60 -4.54 1.66
CA LYS A 128 -18.36 -5.80 1.51
C LYS A 128 -17.85 -6.66 0.33
N SER A 129 -17.39 -6.01 -0.74
CA SER A 129 -16.81 -6.67 -1.91
C SER A 129 -15.37 -7.15 -1.69
N GLY A 130 -14.81 -6.97 -0.48
CA GLY A 130 -13.45 -7.41 -0.16
C GLY A 130 -12.41 -6.82 -1.10
N THR A 131 -11.68 -7.70 -1.79
CA THR A 131 -10.63 -7.36 -2.76
C THR A 131 -11.13 -7.18 -4.19
N ASP A 132 -12.40 -7.45 -4.47
CA ASP A 132 -12.96 -7.40 -5.83
C ASP A 132 -13.14 -5.95 -6.32
N ASP A 133 -13.28 -5.00 -5.39
CA ASP A 133 -13.31 -3.57 -5.68
C ASP A 133 -11.93 -2.95 -5.40
N LEU A 134 -11.07 -2.97 -6.42
CA LEU A 134 -9.72 -2.41 -6.34
C LEU A 134 -9.71 -0.91 -6.07
N VAL A 135 -10.76 -0.18 -6.48
CA VAL A 135 -10.88 1.26 -6.24
C VAL A 135 -11.22 1.52 -4.78
N ASP A 136 -12.16 0.77 -4.18
CA ASP A 136 -12.42 0.86 -2.74
C ASP A 136 -11.17 0.48 -1.95
N CYS A 137 -10.50 -0.63 -2.32
CA CYS A 137 -9.22 -1.01 -1.71
C CYS A 137 -8.20 0.13 -1.75
N LEU A 138 -8.00 0.75 -2.92
CA LEU A 138 -7.10 1.90 -3.07
C LEU A 138 -7.51 3.05 -2.15
N LYS A 139 -8.80 3.40 -2.09
CA LYS A 139 -9.32 4.44 -1.20
C LYS A 139 -9.03 4.14 0.27
N LYS A 140 -9.18 2.89 0.72
CA LYS A 140 -8.86 2.49 2.11
C LYS A 140 -7.37 2.61 2.40
N VAL A 141 -6.52 2.17 1.48
CA VAL A 141 -5.05 2.27 1.66
C VAL A 141 -4.60 3.73 1.64
N LEU A 142 -5.11 4.55 0.71
CA LEU A 142 -4.86 6.00 0.67
C LEU A 142 -5.31 6.70 1.97
N HIS A 143 -6.45 6.30 2.52
CA HIS A 143 -6.88 6.79 3.83
C HIS A 143 -5.91 6.39 4.94
N ARG A 144 -5.45 5.13 4.98
CA ARG A 144 -4.49 4.61 5.96
C ARG A 144 -3.16 5.36 5.96
N ILE A 145 -2.73 5.87 4.82
CA ILE A 145 -1.48 6.66 4.68
C ILE A 145 -1.69 8.17 4.79
N ASN A 146 -2.85 8.61 5.30
CA ASN A 146 -3.20 10.01 5.51
C ASN A 146 -3.17 10.87 4.23
N ALA A 147 -3.65 10.31 3.11
CA ALA A 147 -3.87 11.09 1.89
C ALA A 147 -5.19 11.88 1.98
N ALA A 148 -5.19 13.20 1.78
CA ALA A 148 -6.34 14.07 2.04
C ALA A 148 -7.48 13.93 1.02
N ASN A 149 -7.15 13.91 -0.26
CA ASN A 149 -8.09 13.90 -1.38
C ASN A 149 -8.48 12.48 -1.87
N TYR A 150 -8.29 11.46 -1.02
CA TYR A 150 -8.57 10.06 -1.36
C TYR A 150 -10.04 9.76 -1.71
N LYS A 151 -11.00 10.57 -1.24
CA LYS A 151 -12.43 10.33 -1.50
C LYS A 151 -12.90 10.79 -2.87
N TYR A 152 -12.22 11.76 -3.46
CA TYR A 152 -12.77 12.57 -4.56
C TYR A 152 -11.92 12.51 -5.84
N PHE A 153 -10.91 11.63 -5.90
CA PHE A 153 -10.20 11.42 -7.14
C PHE A 153 -11.15 10.80 -8.17
N ARG A 154 -11.05 11.27 -9.41
CA ARG A 154 -11.69 10.62 -10.55
C ARG A 154 -10.83 9.43 -10.92
N TYR A 155 -11.41 8.41 -11.53
CA TYR A 155 -10.63 7.26 -11.96
C TYR A 155 -11.15 6.67 -13.26
N ASN A 156 -10.25 6.04 -14.00
CA ASN A 156 -10.61 5.16 -15.10
C ASN A 156 -10.60 3.72 -14.57
N GLU A 157 -11.77 3.09 -14.52
CA GLU A 157 -11.89 1.65 -14.35
C GLU A 157 -11.60 1.00 -15.70
N ASN A 158 -10.45 0.35 -15.82
CA ASN A 158 -10.21 -0.47 -17.00
C ASN A 158 -11.13 -1.68 -16.94
N LYS A 159 -11.90 -1.96 -17.99
CA LYS A 159 -12.94 -3.00 -17.98
C LYS A 159 -12.42 -4.44 -17.77
N ASN A 160 -11.10 -4.63 -17.79
CA ASN A 160 -10.42 -5.91 -17.59
C ASN A 160 -9.66 -5.91 -16.25
N LEU A 161 -10.32 -5.55 -15.14
CA LEU A 161 -9.73 -5.75 -13.81
C LEU A 161 -9.71 -7.23 -13.39
N GLU A 162 -10.10 -8.16 -14.26
CA GLU A 162 -10.08 -9.60 -14.03
C GLU A 162 -8.76 -10.04 -13.38
N ILE A 163 -8.92 -10.88 -12.37
CA ILE A 163 -7.89 -11.42 -11.48
C ILE A 163 -7.23 -12.62 -12.17
#